data_AF-A0A7W0A5V0-F1
#
_entry.id   AF-A0A7W0A5V0-F1
#
_cell.length_a   1.000
_cell.length_b   1.000
_cell.length_c   1.000
_cell.angle_alpha   90.00
_cell.angle_beta   90.00
_cell.angle_gamma   90.00
#
_symmetry.space_group_name_H-M   'P 1'
#
loop_
_entity.id
_entity.type
_entity.pdbx_description
1 polymer ?
#
loop_
_entity_poly.entity_id
_entity_poly.type
_entity_poly.pdbx_seq_one_letter_code
_entity_poly.pdbx_strand_id
1 'polypeptide(L)'
;MRGLRPAILLAAALTVPAIGFAQADDQTRSARAGISAVGDGIETQPVTYVVRGPYLGKQIVRGTSGNRHADDEAGLIGRPVRFDMRVAPIDVKDSNDDGYTDHRDLERGSLVLVKADLPKNDPGPEPLPVRFVRSLE
;
A
#
# COMPACT_ATOMS: atom_id res chain seq x y z
N MET A 1 -49.63 27.96 -17.96
CA MET A 1 -48.74 28.20 -19.12
C MET A 1 -47.44 27.43 -18.85
N ARG A 2 -47.38 26.10 -19.05
CA ARG A 2 -46.85 25.39 -20.23
C ARG A 2 -45.60 26.03 -20.84
N GLY A 3 -44.43 25.54 -20.45
CA GLY A 3 -43.14 25.77 -21.09
C GLY A 3 -42.41 24.44 -21.28
N LEU A 4 -42.91 23.58 -22.18
CA LEU A 4 -42.16 22.46 -22.76
C LEU A 4 -41.32 23.02 -23.91
N ARG A 5 -39.99 22.82 -23.89
CA ARG A 5 -39.13 22.88 -25.08
C ARG A 5 -38.00 21.84 -24.99
N PRO A 6 -37.52 21.36 -26.16
CA PRO A 6 -37.36 19.94 -26.41
C PRO A 6 -35.91 19.42 -26.35
N ALA A 7 -35.80 18.11 -26.20
CA ALA A 7 -34.58 17.32 -26.31
C ALA A 7 -33.94 17.44 -27.70
N ILE A 8 -32.62 17.62 -27.74
CA ILE A 8 -31.80 17.46 -28.95
C ILE A 8 -30.96 16.20 -28.74
N LEU A 9 -31.39 15.11 -29.38
CA LEU A 9 -30.56 13.92 -29.61
C LEU A 9 -29.64 14.23 -30.79
N LEU A 10 -28.32 14.13 -30.59
CA LEU A 10 -27.35 14.15 -31.68
C LEU A 10 -26.69 12.77 -31.74
N ALA A 11 -27.06 12.00 -32.77
CA ALA A 11 -26.46 10.72 -33.11
C ALA A 11 -25.24 10.96 -34.02
N ALA A 12 -24.07 10.46 -33.62
CA ALA A 12 -22.89 10.41 -34.47
C ALA A 12 -22.56 8.94 -34.77
N ALA A 13 -22.82 8.53 -36.00
CA ALA A 13 -22.36 7.26 -36.57
C ALA A 13 -21.03 7.52 -37.29
N LEU A 14 -19.97 6.78 -36.94
CA LEU A 14 -18.73 6.77 -37.71
C LEU A 14 -18.23 5.33 -37.96
N THR A 15 -18.06 5.12 -39.26
CA THR A 15 -17.59 4.02 -40.10
C THR A 15 -16.42 3.18 -39.58
N VAL A 16 -16.50 1.88 -39.86
CA VAL A 16 -15.53 0.81 -39.53
C VAL A 16 -14.51 0.64 -40.67
N PRO A 17 -13.19 0.67 -40.40
CA PRO A 17 -12.19 0.09 -41.29
C PRO A 17 -11.88 -1.37 -40.89
N ALA A 18 -12.10 -2.29 -41.81
CA ALA A 18 -11.66 -3.68 -41.73
C ALA A 18 -10.16 -3.78 -42.05
N ILE A 19 -9.36 -4.35 -41.15
CA ILE A 19 -7.94 -4.66 -41.39
C ILE A 19 -7.67 -6.11 -40.97
N GLY A 20 -7.39 -6.93 -41.98
CA GLY A 20 -6.35 -7.96 -42.07
C GLY A 20 -6.06 -8.88 -40.88
N PHE A 21 -6.31 -10.17 -41.11
CA PHE A 21 -5.77 -11.30 -40.36
C PHE A 21 -4.23 -11.35 -40.43
N ALA A 22 -3.59 -11.47 -39.27
CA ALA A 22 -2.24 -12.02 -39.15
C ALA A 22 -2.29 -13.11 -38.07
N GLN A 23 -2.10 -14.35 -38.52
CA GLN A 23 -1.91 -15.53 -37.69
C GLN A 23 -0.45 -15.50 -37.19
N ALA A 24 -0.26 -15.51 -35.87
CA ALA A 24 1.03 -15.82 -35.27
C ALA A 24 0.75 -16.62 -34.00
N ASP A 25 0.94 -17.93 -34.10
CA ASP A 25 1.10 -18.82 -32.96
C ASP A 25 2.40 -18.45 -32.25
N ASP A 26 2.33 -18.07 -30.96
CA ASP A 26 3.39 -18.40 -30.01
C ASP A 26 2.83 -18.47 -28.59
N GLN A 27 2.87 -19.67 -28.03
CA GLN A 27 2.68 -19.90 -26.61
C GLN A 27 3.90 -19.40 -25.84
N THR A 28 3.85 -18.20 -25.27
CA THR A 28 4.81 -17.82 -24.23
C THR A 28 4.13 -17.15 -23.03
N ARG A 29 3.77 -18.03 -22.08
CA ARG A 29 3.88 -17.89 -20.61
C ARG A 29 3.51 -16.54 -20.00
N SER A 30 2.49 -16.60 -19.13
CA SER A 30 2.16 -15.64 -18.08
C SER A 30 3.40 -15.05 -17.39
N ALA A 31 3.90 -13.94 -17.91
CA ALA A 31 4.82 -13.07 -17.21
C ALA A 31 3.97 -12.12 -16.37
N ARG A 32 4.07 -12.27 -15.04
CA ARG A 32 3.65 -11.29 -14.05
C ARG A 32 4.01 -9.89 -14.55
N ALA A 33 3.03 -9.03 -14.67
CA ALA A 33 3.20 -7.61 -14.92
C ALA A 33 3.94 -6.98 -13.73
N GLY A 34 5.27 -7.03 -13.76
CA GLY A 34 6.14 -6.08 -13.10
C GLY A 34 6.23 -4.86 -14.00
N ILE A 35 5.47 -3.82 -13.66
CA ILE A 35 5.62 -2.47 -14.21
C ILE A 35 7.08 -2.05 -14.07
N SER A 36 7.79 -1.98 -15.21
CA SER A 36 9.11 -1.37 -15.30
C SER A 36 8.92 0.12 -15.56
N ALA A 37 9.29 0.96 -14.59
CA ALA A 37 9.48 2.38 -14.81
C ALA A 37 10.98 2.61 -15.09
N VAL A 38 11.28 3.22 -16.23
CA VAL A 38 12.61 3.69 -16.62
C VAL A 38 12.85 5.02 -15.90
N GLY A 39 13.83 5.06 -14.99
CA GLY A 39 14.30 6.28 -14.35
C GLY A 39 15.74 6.12 -13.86
N ASP A 40 16.64 6.94 -14.39
CA ASP A 40 18.01 7.10 -13.92
C ASP A 40 18.01 7.59 -12.45
N GLY A 41 18.14 6.64 -11.55
CA GLY A 41 18.33 6.82 -10.12
C GLY A 41 18.58 5.43 -9.58
N ILE A 42 19.50 5.25 -8.65
CA ILE A 42 19.76 3.94 -8.06
C ILE A 42 18.48 3.55 -7.29
N GLU A 43 17.56 2.87 -7.97
CA GLU A 43 16.34 2.34 -7.40
C GLU A 43 16.78 1.13 -6.58
N THR A 44 17.21 1.40 -5.34
CA THR A 44 17.55 0.36 -4.40
C THR A 44 16.30 -0.48 -4.21
N GLN A 45 16.38 -1.76 -4.59
CA GLN A 45 15.26 -2.68 -4.48
C GLN A 45 14.62 -2.55 -3.09
N PRO A 46 13.29 -2.31 -3.01
CA PRO A 46 12.64 -2.14 -1.72
C PRO A 46 12.80 -3.41 -0.90
N VAL A 47 13.20 -3.25 0.35
CA VAL A 47 13.33 -4.34 1.32
C VAL A 47 12.20 -4.25 2.32
N THR A 48 11.70 -5.40 2.74
CA THR A 48 10.67 -5.47 3.77
C THR A 48 11.31 -5.25 5.14
N TYR A 49 11.02 -4.12 5.75
CA TYR A 49 11.31 -3.82 7.15
C TYR A 49 10.21 -4.41 8.02
N VAL A 50 10.61 -5.13 9.07
CA VAL A 50 9.68 -5.69 10.05
C VAL A 50 9.99 -5.06 11.38
N VAL A 51 9.03 -4.32 11.93
CA VAL A 51 9.13 -3.66 13.23
C VAL A 51 8.07 -4.24 14.16
N ARG A 52 8.46 -4.59 15.37
CA ARG A 52 7.57 -5.10 16.41
C ARG A 52 7.69 -4.25 17.66
N GLY A 53 6.58 -3.95 18.29
CA GLY A 53 6.57 -3.31 19.59
C GLY A 53 5.22 -2.72 19.97
N PRO A 54 5.14 -2.01 21.11
CA PRO A 54 3.89 -1.47 21.59
C PRO A 54 3.42 -0.29 20.72
N TYR A 55 2.14 -0.30 20.38
CA TYR A 55 1.45 0.80 19.75
C TYR A 55 1.26 1.95 20.75
N LEU A 56 1.73 3.15 20.43
CA LEU A 56 1.60 4.33 21.29
C LEU A 56 0.35 5.16 20.98
N GLY A 57 -0.41 4.77 19.95
CA GLY A 57 -1.52 5.56 19.40
C GLY A 57 -1.07 6.51 18.29
N LYS A 58 -2.04 7.06 17.56
CA LYS A 58 -1.79 8.03 16.47
C LYS A 58 -0.81 7.52 15.40
N GLN A 59 -0.83 6.23 15.12
CA GLN A 59 0.04 5.56 14.14
C GLN A 59 1.54 5.55 14.53
N ILE A 60 1.83 5.65 15.83
CA ILE A 60 3.19 5.59 16.38
C ILE A 60 3.42 4.22 17.02
N VAL A 61 4.52 3.57 16.68
CA VAL A 61 4.96 2.32 17.29
C VAL A 61 6.34 2.52 17.89
N ARG A 62 6.55 2.07 19.12
CA ARG A 62 7.90 2.00 19.68
C ARG A 62 8.54 0.71 19.20
N GLY A 63 9.56 0.80 18.35
CA GLY A 63 10.27 -0.39 17.90
C GLY A 63 10.98 -1.05 19.08
N THR A 64 10.61 -2.28 19.43
CA THR A 64 11.28 -3.08 20.48
C THR A 64 12.13 -4.17 19.87
N SER A 65 11.69 -4.74 18.74
CA SER A 65 12.43 -5.75 17.99
C SER A 65 12.07 -5.65 16.51
N GLY A 66 12.90 -6.22 15.64
CA GLY A 66 12.65 -6.19 14.21
C GLY A 66 13.54 -7.16 13.45
N ASN A 67 13.47 -7.10 12.12
CA ASN A 67 14.49 -7.73 11.30
C ASN A 67 15.79 -6.93 11.34
N ARG A 68 16.89 -7.55 10.89
CA ARG A 68 18.21 -6.92 10.83
C ARG A 68 18.20 -5.55 10.15
N HIS A 69 17.44 -5.40 9.06
CA HIS A 69 17.32 -4.14 8.36
C HIS A 69 16.66 -3.04 9.22
N ALA A 70 15.61 -3.36 9.98
CA ALA A 70 14.97 -2.40 10.88
C ALA A 70 15.86 -1.97 12.05
N ASP A 71 16.71 -2.87 12.52
CA ASP A 71 17.61 -2.65 13.65
C ASP A 71 18.92 -1.97 13.22
N ASP A 72 19.73 -2.66 12.42
CA ASP A 72 21.08 -2.24 12.03
C ASP A 72 21.11 -1.16 10.95
N GLU A 73 20.16 -1.15 10.00
CA GLU A 73 20.22 -0.26 8.84
C GLU A 73 19.32 0.97 8.94
N ALA A 74 18.11 0.82 9.50
CA ALA A 74 17.13 1.91 9.59
C ALA A 74 17.00 2.52 10.99
N GLY A 75 17.60 1.94 12.03
CA GLY A 75 17.57 2.48 13.39
C GLY A 75 16.16 2.68 13.94
N LEU A 76 15.21 1.83 13.54
CA LEU A 76 13.80 1.94 13.91
C LEU A 76 13.52 1.35 15.31
N ILE A 77 14.49 0.66 15.89
CA ILE A 77 14.40 0.01 17.19
C ILE A 77 14.88 0.95 18.30
N GLY A 78 14.25 0.87 19.48
CA GLY A 78 14.54 1.68 20.66
C GLY A 78 13.83 3.04 20.71
N ARG A 79 13.26 3.50 19.60
CA ARG A 79 12.62 4.82 19.48
C ARG A 79 11.15 4.73 19.02
N PRO A 80 10.34 5.76 19.28
CA PRO A 80 9.04 5.91 18.64
C PRO A 80 9.24 6.24 17.16
N VAL A 81 8.56 5.49 16.30
CA VAL A 81 8.55 5.67 14.84
C VAL A 81 7.12 5.86 14.38
N ARG A 82 6.90 6.80 13.48
CA ARG A 82 5.59 7.07 12.89
C ARG A 82 5.44 6.33 11.58
N PHE A 83 4.37 5.56 11.49
CA PHE A 83 4.03 4.74 10.34
C PHE A 83 2.72 5.25 9.73
N ASP A 84 2.57 5.26 8.41
CA ASP A 84 1.28 5.53 7.79
C ASP A 84 0.50 4.22 7.65
N MET A 85 -0.45 4.02 8.57
CA MET A 85 -1.27 2.80 8.64
C MET A 85 -2.60 2.96 7.90
N ARG A 86 -2.92 4.13 7.34
CA ARG A 86 -4.26 4.44 6.82
C ARG A 86 -4.67 3.61 5.61
N VAL A 87 -3.70 3.26 4.79
CA VAL A 87 -3.90 2.49 3.55
C VAL A 87 -3.40 1.04 3.68
N ALA A 88 -2.85 0.69 4.84
CA ALA A 88 -2.31 -0.64 5.06
C ALA A 88 -3.47 -1.61 5.39
N PRO A 89 -3.45 -2.84 4.89
CA PRO A 89 -4.24 -3.92 5.47
C PRO A 89 -3.82 -4.13 6.93
N ILE A 90 -4.79 -4.08 7.83
CA ILE A 90 -4.62 -4.24 9.27
C ILE A 90 -5.33 -5.53 9.67
N ASP A 91 -4.61 -6.42 10.34
CA ASP A 91 -5.10 -7.69 10.89
C ASP A 91 -5.20 -7.54 12.41
N VAL A 92 -6.34 -7.01 12.84
CA VAL A 92 -6.69 -6.79 14.26
C VAL A 92 -8.15 -7.19 14.46
N LYS A 93 -8.50 -7.53 15.70
CA LYS A 93 -9.91 -7.74 16.03
C LYS A 93 -10.60 -6.38 16.02
N ASP A 94 -11.74 -6.27 15.34
CA ASP A 94 -12.62 -5.10 15.47
C ASP A 94 -13.03 -4.99 16.95
N SER A 95 -12.57 -3.90 17.59
CA SER A 95 -12.79 -3.62 19.01
C SER A 95 -13.83 -2.52 19.22
N ASN A 96 -14.15 -1.76 18.17
CA ASN A 96 -15.01 -0.58 18.23
C ASN A 96 -16.42 -0.83 17.65
N ASP A 97 -16.65 -2.01 17.06
CA ASP A 97 -17.92 -2.48 16.46
C ASP A 97 -18.40 -1.59 15.30
N ASP A 98 -17.49 -0.88 14.64
CA ASP A 98 -17.80 -0.06 13.46
C ASP A 98 -17.85 -0.87 12.16
N GLY A 99 -17.49 -2.16 12.23
CA GLY A 99 -17.53 -3.10 11.11
C GLY A 99 -16.34 -2.97 10.16
N TYR A 100 -15.35 -2.13 10.48
CA TYR A 100 -14.10 -1.98 9.76
C TYR A 100 -12.93 -2.39 10.65
N THR A 101 -11.89 -2.94 10.04
CA THR A 101 -10.65 -3.29 10.74
C THR A 101 -9.58 -2.29 10.34
N ASP A 102 -9.28 -1.34 11.23
CA ASP A 102 -8.27 -0.33 10.99
C ASP A 102 -7.47 0.11 12.24
N HIS A 103 -6.59 1.09 12.07
CA HIS A 103 -5.71 1.60 13.12
C HIS A 103 -6.43 2.20 14.34
N ARG A 104 -7.74 2.45 14.25
CA ARG A 104 -8.61 2.88 15.34
C ARG A 104 -8.94 1.74 16.30
N ASP A 105 -8.89 0.49 15.83
CA ASP A 105 -9.09 -0.71 16.65
C ASP A 105 -7.87 -1.09 17.47
N LEU A 106 -6.70 -0.50 17.15
CA LEU A 106 -5.47 -0.70 17.89
C LEU A 106 -5.49 0.09 19.20
N GLU A 107 -5.52 -0.63 20.31
CA GLU A 107 -5.40 -0.03 21.62
C GLU A 107 -3.96 0.40 21.94
N ARG A 108 -3.82 1.48 22.71
CA ARG A 108 -2.51 1.92 23.17
C ARG A 108 -1.93 0.87 24.12
N GLY A 109 -0.71 0.43 23.82
CA GLY A 109 0.01 -0.59 24.58
C GLY A 109 -0.05 -1.97 23.93
N SER A 110 -0.99 -2.21 23.01
CA SER A 110 -1.06 -3.47 22.27
C SER A 110 0.22 -3.70 21.48
N LEU A 111 0.72 -4.94 21.51
CA LEU A 111 1.88 -5.34 20.75
C LEU A 111 1.49 -5.51 19.29
N VAL A 112 2.18 -4.80 18.39
CA VAL A 112 1.92 -4.87 16.96
C VAL A 112 3.18 -5.28 16.20
N LEU A 113 2.95 -5.92 15.07
CA LEU A 113 3.94 -6.18 14.03
C LEU A 113 3.59 -5.32 12.82
N VAL A 114 4.50 -4.44 12.44
CA VAL A 114 4.41 -3.57 11.25
C VAL A 114 5.39 -4.09 10.20
N LYS A 115 4.90 -4.23 8.96
CA LYS A 115 5.73 -4.51 7.79
C LYS A 115 5.67 -3.30 6.86
N ALA A 116 6.82 -2.75 6.51
CA ALA A 116 6.96 -1.64 5.58
C ALA A 116 7.92 -2.04 4.47
N ASP A 117 7.56 -1.82 3.21
CA ASP A 117 8.50 -1.98 2.09
C ASP A 117 9.12 -0.62 1.81
N LEU A 118 10.39 -0.46 2.20
CA LEU A 118 11.11 0.82 2.10
C LEU A 118 12.40 0.62 1.30
N PRO A 119 12.97 1.70 0.74
CA PRO A 119 14.25 1.62 0.05
C PRO A 119 15.35 1.07 0.96
N LYS A 120 16.27 0.31 0.38
CA LYS A 120 17.38 -0.30 1.14
C LYS A 120 18.34 0.80 1.63
N ASN A 121 18.72 0.73 2.91
CA ASN A 121 19.58 1.67 3.66
C ASN A 121 19.02 3.08 3.91
N ASP A 122 17.95 3.50 3.24
CA ASP A 122 17.31 4.79 3.50
C ASP A 122 15.78 4.62 3.53
N PRO A 123 15.18 4.47 4.72
CA PRO A 123 13.74 4.30 4.84
C PRO A 123 12.94 5.53 4.39
N GLY A 124 13.60 6.68 4.19
CA GLY A 124 12.96 7.93 3.83
C GLY A 124 12.33 8.66 5.03
N PRO A 125 11.63 9.77 4.78
CA PRO A 125 11.03 10.59 5.82
C PRO A 125 9.78 9.94 6.43
N GLU A 126 9.60 10.10 7.74
CA GLU A 126 8.37 9.70 8.43
C GLU A 126 7.18 10.61 8.02
N PRO A 127 5.94 10.09 7.93
CA PRO A 127 5.53 8.73 8.30
C PRO A 127 5.89 7.68 7.24
N LEU A 128 6.45 6.56 7.70
CA LEU A 128 6.89 5.48 6.81
C LEU A 128 5.68 4.72 6.25
N PRO A 129 5.59 4.49 4.93
CA PRO A 129 4.47 3.76 4.34
C PRO A 129 4.46 2.31 4.83
N VAL A 130 3.28 1.84 5.21
CA VAL A 130 3.09 0.48 5.73
C VAL A 130 2.45 -0.41 4.69
N ARG A 131 2.99 -1.62 4.55
CA ARG A 131 2.39 -2.67 3.74
C ARG A 131 1.38 -3.50 4.52
N PHE A 132 1.64 -3.75 5.80
CA PHE A 132 0.77 -4.58 6.61
C PHE A 132 1.00 -4.33 8.10
N VAL A 133 -0.08 -4.32 8.88
CA VAL A 133 -0.03 -4.31 10.35
C VAL A 133 -0.78 -5.51 10.89
N ARG A 134 -0.26 -6.11 11.95
CA ARG A 134 -0.94 -7.19 12.68
C ARG A 134 -0.81 -6.99 14.18
N SER A 135 -1.90 -7.20 14.93
CA SER A 135 -1.83 -7.33 16.39
C SER A 135 -1.23 -8.69 16.78
N LEU A 136 -0.40 -8.69 17.82
CA LEU A 136 0.24 -9.88 18.41
C LEU A 136 -0.43 -10.32 19.71
N GLU A 137 -1.65 -9.83 19.98
CA GLU A 137 -2.49 -10.22 21.11
C GLU A 137 -2.91 -11.69 21.10
#